data_AF-A0A370V5N5-F1
#
_entry.id   AF-A0A370V5N5-F1
#
_cell.length_a   1.000
_cell.length_b   1.000
_cell.length_c   1.000
_cell.angle_alpha   90.00
_cell.angle_beta   90.00
_cell.angle_gamma   90.00
#
_symmetry.space_group_name_H-M   'P 1'
#
loop_
_entity.id
_entity.type
_entity.pdbx_description
1 polymer ?
#
loop_
_entity_poly.entity_id
_entity_poly.type
_entity_poly.pdbx_seq_one_letter_code
_entity_poly.pdbx_strand_id
1 'polypeptide(L)'
;MDTASRIYHIWPGKSYEEKFRIRLINCQLNTMWKMVELTFRGDEEPELPGYLRVNGINRGKLGIGIIDTDGISLLKLNQVHNGGQGDKVDKESVVLDFKAFVQATSEAIANKGVQPGDYNSTVTFELLYK
;
A
#
# COMPACT_ATOMS: atom_id res chain seq x y z
N MET A 1 19.11 -12.42 19.40
CA MET A 1 18.52 -11.08 19.54
C MET A 1 17.78 -10.81 18.24
N ASP A 2 16.45 -10.68 18.31
CA ASP A 2 15.64 -10.39 17.13
C ASP A 2 15.95 -8.97 16.62
N THR A 3 16.56 -8.87 15.44
CA THR A 3 17.01 -7.62 14.82
C THR A 3 15.89 -6.90 14.08
N ALA A 4 14.79 -7.60 13.74
CA ALA A 4 13.69 -7.04 12.95
C ALA A 4 12.84 -6.04 13.73
N SER A 5 12.64 -6.25 15.04
CA SER A 5 11.90 -5.28 15.88
C SER A 5 12.65 -3.94 16.05
N ARG A 6 13.99 -3.96 16.00
CA ARG A 6 14.82 -2.76 16.27
C ARG A 6 14.62 -1.63 15.26
N ILE A 7 14.37 -1.94 13.99
CA ILE A 7 14.14 -0.91 12.96
C ILE A 7 12.85 -0.11 13.20
N TYR A 8 11.94 -0.65 14.01
CA TYR A 8 10.67 0.01 14.37
C TYR A 8 10.74 0.78 15.70
N HIS A 9 11.88 0.74 16.40
CA HIS A 9 12.09 1.45 17.67
C HIS A 9 12.91 2.73 17.50
N ILE A 10 13.34 3.05 16.28
CA ILE A 10 14.20 4.19 15.96
C ILE A 10 13.59 4.87 14.73
N TRP A 11 13.57 6.21 14.74
CA TRP A 11 13.13 6.98 13.57
C TRP A 11 13.99 6.61 12.33
N PRO A 12 13.39 6.34 11.16
CA PRO A 12 12.00 6.61 10.78
C PRO A 12 10.98 5.51 11.10
N GLY A 13 11.37 4.39 11.71
CA GLY A 13 10.45 3.30 12.04
C GLY A 13 9.89 2.57 10.82
N LYS A 14 10.68 2.48 9.73
CA LYS A 14 10.25 2.02 8.40
C LYS A 14 11.03 0.77 7.97
N SER A 15 10.35 -0.20 7.37
CA SER A 15 10.99 -1.35 6.71
C SER A 15 11.57 -0.99 5.34
N TYR A 16 12.27 -1.95 4.74
CA TYR A 16 12.57 -1.91 3.31
C TYR A 16 11.29 -1.99 2.47
N GLU A 17 11.37 -1.47 1.25
CA GLU A 17 10.28 -1.48 0.28
C GLU A 17 10.26 -2.80 -0.49
N GLU A 18 9.11 -3.47 -0.47
CA GLU A 18 8.84 -4.69 -1.23
C GLU A 18 8.07 -4.34 -2.50
N LYS A 19 8.55 -4.79 -3.66
CA LYS A 19 7.93 -4.47 -4.96
C LYS A 19 6.85 -5.48 -5.31
N PHE A 20 5.73 -4.99 -5.81
CA PHE A 20 4.69 -5.83 -6.40
C PHE A 20 4.08 -5.13 -7.62
N ARG A 21 3.41 -5.89 -8.49
CA ARG A 21 2.84 -5.33 -9.70
C ARG A 21 1.49 -5.95 -10.04
N ILE A 22 0.63 -5.13 -10.62
CA ILE A 22 -0.65 -5.55 -11.18
C ILE A 22 -0.54 -5.42 -12.70
N ARG A 23 -0.75 -6.52 -13.42
CA ARG A 23 -0.73 -6.55 -14.88
C ARG A 23 -2.13 -6.74 -15.43
N LEU A 24 -2.64 -5.73 -16.11
CA LEU A 24 -3.87 -5.81 -16.87
C LEU A 24 -3.51 -6.35 -18.27
N ILE A 25 -4.17 -7.42 -18.69
CA ILE A 25 -3.96 -8.09 -19.98
C ILE A 25 -5.26 -8.08 -20.79
N ASN A 26 -5.15 -8.27 -22.11
CA ASN A 26 -6.28 -8.27 -23.03
C ASN A 26 -7.08 -6.96 -22.97
N CYS A 27 -6.37 -5.84 -22.81
CA CYS A 27 -6.93 -4.51 -22.91
C CYS A 27 -7.33 -4.25 -24.37
N GLN A 28 -8.60 -4.50 -24.70
CA GLN A 28 -9.12 -4.35 -26.06
C GLN A 28 -9.19 -2.87 -26.45
N LEU A 29 -8.29 -2.46 -27.36
CA LEU A 29 -8.17 -1.08 -27.88
C LEU A 29 -9.43 -0.57 -28.63
N ASN A 30 -10.32 -1.48 -29.03
CA ASN A 30 -11.53 -1.19 -29.80
C ASN A 30 -12.77 -0.97 -28.93
N THR A 31 -12.64 -1.09 -27.60
CA THR A 31 -13.74 -0.86 -26.66
C THR A 31 -13.76 0.60 -26.23
N MET A 32 -14.94 1.14 -25.90
CA MET A 32 -15.08 2.54 -25.43
C MET A 32 -14.29 2.85 -24.14
N TRP A 33 -13.84 1.83 -23.42
CA TRP A 33 -13.14 1.95 -22.15
C TRP A 33 -11.70 2.44 -22.37
N LYS A 34 -11.46 3.75 -22.19
CA LYS A 34 -10.13 4.37 -22.38
C LYS A 34 -9.40 4.57 -21.05
N MET A 35 -10.11 4.47 -19.94
CA MET A 35 -9.58 4.71 -18.61
C MET A 35 -9.95 3.54 -17.68
N VAL A 36 -9.01 3.17 -16.81
CA VAL A 36 -9.26 2.25 -15.71
C VAL A 36 -8.94 2.95 -14.41
N GLU A 37 -9.90 2.95 -13.50
CA GLU A 37 -9.71 3.45 -12.15
C GLU A 37 -9.39 2.26 -11.24
N LEU A 38 -8.20 2.27 -10.65
CA LEU A 38 -7.80 1.30 -9.62
C LEU A 38 -7.98 1.93 -8.24
N THR A 39 -8.70 1.24 -7.35
CA THR A 39 -8.87 1.65 -5.95
C THR A 39 -8.41 0.53 -5.03
N PHE A 40 -7.53 0.83 -4.07
CA PHE A 40 -7.20 -0.11 -3.00
C PHE A 40 -8.13 0.12 -1.81
N ARG A 41 -9.00 -0.84 -1.53
CA ARG A 41 -9.90 -0.86 -0.37
C ARG A 41 -9.35 -1.71 0.75
N GLY A 42 -9.28 -1.12 1.92
CA GLY A 42 -8.82 -1.81 3.12
C GLY A 42 -9.05 -0.97 4.36
N ASP A 43 -8.89 -1.63 5.50
CA ASP A 43 -8.96 -0.99 6.81
C ASP A 43 -7.72 -0.13 7.04
N GLU A 44 -7.94 1.14 7.34
CA GLU A 44 -6.88 2.09 7.65
C GLU A 44 -6.46 1.98 9.14
N GLU A 45 -5.17 2.20 9.41
CA GLU A 45 -4.63 2.35 10.76
C GLU A 45 -4.90 3.79 11.25
N PRO A 46 -5.72 4.02 12.29
CA PRO A 46 -6.10 5.37 12.70
C PRO A 46 -4.91 6.30 13.01
N GLU A 47 -3.84 5.76 13.58
CA GLU A 47 -2.62 6.52 13.94
C GLU A 47 -1.67 6.73 12.75
N LEU A 48 -1.95 6.13 11.60
CA LEU A 48 -1.20 6.26 10.35
C LEU A 48 -2.17 6.42 9.17
N PRO A 49 -2.70 7.63 8.93
CA PRO A 49 -3.56 7.90 7.77
C PRO A 49 -2.85 7.56 6.45
N GLY A 50 -3.52 6.79 5.59
CA GLY A 50 -3.03 6.25 4.33
C GLY A 50 -2.42 4.85 4.43
N TYR A 51 -2.33 4.26 5.63
CA TYR A 51 -1.69 2.97 5.86
C TYR A 51 -2.72 1.91 6.22
N LEU A 52 -2.51 0.69 5.73
CA LEU A 52 -3.34 -0.46 6.07
C LEU A 52 -3.08 -0.89 7.52
N ARG A 53 -4.14 -1.10 8.28
CA ARG A 53 -4.08 -1.68 9.62
C ARG A 53 -3.57 -3.12 9.55
N VAL A 54 -2.64 -3.47 10.43
CA VAL A 54 -2.19 -4.85 10.59
C VAL A 54 -2.98 -5.60 11.65
N ASN A 55 -3.04 -6.92 11.50
CA ASN A 55 -3.50 -7.86 12.51
C ASN A 55 -2.32 -8.38 13.35
N GLY A 56 -2.64 -9.07 14.45
CA GLY A 56 -1.65 -9.70 15.34
C GLY A 56 -1.22 -8.80 16.51
N ILE A 57 -0.10 -9.14 17.14
CA ILE A 57 0.39 -8.50 18.38
C ILE A 57 0.79 -7.02 18.21
N ASN A 58 1.00 -6.62 16.95
CA ASN A 58 1.40 -5.27 16.57
C ASN A 58 0.27 -4.42 15.95
N ARG A 59 -0.99 -4.86 16.06
CA ARG A 59 -2.14 -4.03 15.72
C ARG A 59 -2.11 -2.71 16.50
N GLY A 60 -2.37 -1.57 15.83
CA GLY A 60 -2.26 -0.24 16.42
C GLY A 60 -0.82 0.29 16.56
N LYS A 61 0.18 -0.49 16.17
CA LYS A 61 1.61 -0.13 16.30
C LYS A 61 2.33 -0.09 14.98
N LEU A 62 1.86 -0.88 14.01
CA LEU A 62 2.39 -0.94 12.65
C LEU A 62 1.24 -0.72 11.66
N GLY A 63 1.55 -0.06 10.55
CA GLY A 63 0.71 0.03 9.37
C GLY A 63 1.50 -0.32 8.10
N ILE A 64 0.81 -0.75 7.04
CA ILE A 64 1.45 -1.03 5.74
C ILE A 64 1.12 0.12 4.77
N GLY A 65 2.15 0.83 4.33
CA GLY A 65 2.05 1.87 3.31
C GLY A 65 2.26 1.27 1.92
N ILE A 66 1.53 1.79 0.93
CA ILE A 66 1.71 1.44 -0.48
C ILE A 66 2.18 2.68 -1.22
N ILE A 67 3.26 2.58 -1.98
CA ILE A 67 3.75 3.60 -2.89
C ILE A 67 3.11 3.36 -4.25
N ASP A 68 2.51 4.41 -4.79
CA ASP A 68 1.80 4.41 -6.08
C ASP A 68 2.76 4.24 -7.27
N THR A 69 2.21 4.21 -8.48
CA THR A 69 2.93 3.94 -9.73
C THR A 69 3.97 5.00 -10.11
N ASP A 70 3.91 6.19 -9.51
CA ASP A 70 4.94 7.22 -9.64
C ASP A 70 6.24 6.87 -8.87
N GLY A 71 6.20 5.84 -8.02
CA GLY A 71 7.32 5.33 -7.23
C GLY A 71 7.72 6.19 -6.04
N ILE A 72 6.95 7.25 -5.72
CA ILE A 72 7.28 8.25 -4.68
C ILE A 72 6.06 8.53 -3.77
N SER A 73 4.86 8.68 -4.32
CA SER A 73 3.67 9.07 -3.57
C SER A 73 3.09 7.90 -2.77
N LEU A 74 2.67 8.18 -1.54
CA LEU A 74 1.86 7.24 -0.77
C LEU A 74 0.47 7.15 -1.41
N LEU A 75 0.08 5.94 -1.80
CA LEU A 75 -1.24 5.63 -2.29
C LEU A 75 -2.28 5.92 -1.20
N LYS A 76 -3.32 6.65 -1.55
CA LYS A 76 -4.42 6.93 -0.64
C LYS A 76 -5.42 5.78 -0.68
N LEU A 77 -5.56 5.07 0.43
CA LEU A 77 -6.56 4.01 0.56
C LEU A 77 -7.97 4.57 0.32
N ASN A 78 -8.84 3.70 -0.21
CA ASN A 78 -10.25 3.97 -0.50
C ASN A 78 -10.48 5.12 -1.49
N GLN A 79 -9.44 5.54 -2.21
CA GLN A 79 -9.48 6.55 -3.27
C GLN A 79 -8.91 5.96 -4.57
N VAL A 80 -9.32 6.54 -5.70
CA VAL A 80 -8.72 6.21 -7.00
C VAL A 80 -7.25 6.60 -6.97
N HIS A 81 -6.37 5.67 -7.34
CA HIS A 81 -4.93 5.88 -7.37
C HIS A 81 -4.51 6.93 -8.42
N ASN A 82 -3.21 7.24 -8.49
CA ASN A 82 -2.65 8.23 -9.41
C ASN A 82 -3.34 9.60 -9.24
N GLY A 83 -3.53 10.01 -7.98
CA GLY A 83 -4.20 11.27 -7.63
C GLY A 83 -5.65 11.39 -8.08
N GLY A 84 -6.33 10.25 -8.30
CA GLY A 84 -7.71 10.22 -8.77
C GLY A 84 -7.87 10.22 -10.28
N GLN A 85 -6.77 10.20 -11.04
CA GLN A 85 -6.83 10.19 -12.51
C GLN A 85 -7.06 8.80 -13.09
N GLY A 86 -6.68 7.74 -12.36
CA GLY A 86 -6.62 6.38 -12.92
C GLY A 86 -5.52 6.22 -13.96
N ASP A 87 -5.56 5.12 -14.70
CA ASP A 87 -4.62 4.80 -15.77
C ASP A 87 -5.30 4.79 -17.13
N LYS A 88 -4.58 5.31 -18.12
CA LYS A 88 -5.00 5.22 -19.52
C LYS A 88 -4.70 3.82 -20.06
N VAL A 89 -5.68 3.24 -20.73
CA VAL A 89 -5.54 1.95 -21.41
C VAL A 89 -5.31 2.18 -22.90
N ASP A 90 -4.04 2.40 -23.29
CA ASP A 90 -3.66 2.67 -24.69
C ASP A 90 -2.82 1.57 -25.36
N LYS A 91 -2.65 0.44 -24.66
CA LYS A 91 -1.91 -0.74 -25.11
C LYS A 91 -2.69 -2.01 -24.79
N GLU A 92 -2.34 -3.12 -25.44
CA GLU A 92 -2.93 -4.45 -25.18
C GLU A 92 -2.68 -4.97 -23.75
N SER A 93 -1.68 -4.41 -23.07
CA SER A 93 -1.46 -4.65 -21.64
C SER A 93 -0.96 -3.39 -20.92
N VAL A 94 -1.43 -3.19 -19.70
CA VAL A 94 -0.99 -2.13 -18.79
C VAL A 94 -0.31 -2.78 -17.59
N VAL A 95 0.85 -2.25 -17.20
CA VAL A 95 1.62 -2.73 -16.04
C VAL A 95 1.69 -1.62 -15.02
N LEU A 96 1.19 -1.90 -13.81
CA LEU A 96 1.13 -0.97 -12.70
C LEU A 96 2.08 -1.47 -11.61
N ASP A 97 3.19 -0.76 -11.44
CA ASP A 97 4.26 -1.12 -10.50
C ASP A 97 4.09 -0.36 -9.20
N PHE A 98 3.95 -1.09 -8.09
CA PHE A 98 3.77 -0.54 -6.76
C PHE A 98 4.90 -0.99 -5.83
N LYS A 99 4.99 -0.36 -4.67
CA LYS A 99 5.82 -0.86 -3.57
C LYS A 99 5.04 -0.85 -2.27
N ALA A 100 5.31 -1.78 -1.38
CA ALA A 100 4.75 -1.80 -0.04
C ALA A 100 5.86 -1.71 1.00
N PHE A 101 5.58 -1.11 2.14
CA PHE A 101 6.50 -1.08 3.26
C PHE A 101 5.73 -1.01 4.58
N VAL A 102 6.37 -1.41 5.66
CA VAL A 102 5.83 -1.36 7.01
C VAL A 102 6.31 -0.08 7.69
N GLN A 103 5.42 0.60 8.38
CA GLN A 103 5.65 1.83 9.12
C GLN A 103 5.17 1.66 10.56
N ALA A 104 6.00 2.00 11.52
CA ALA A 104 5.59 2.08 12.92
C ALA A 104 4.88 3.41 13.21
N THR A 105 3.90 3.38 14.11
CA THR A 105 3.23 4.58 14.62
C THR A 105 4.22 5.39 15.46
N SER A 106 4.02 6.71 15.52
CA SER A 106 4.88 7.60 16.32
C SER A 106 4.95 7.20 17.78
N GLU A 107 3.80 6.78 18.36
CA GLU A 107 3.73 6.28 19.74
C GLU A 107 4.50 4.96 19.91
N ALA A 108 4.37 4.02 18.97
CA ALA A 108 5.08 2.75 19.03
C ALA A 108 6.60 2.93 18.93
N ILE A 109 7.08 3.91 18.18
CA ILE A 109 8.51 4.27 18.15
C ILE A 109 8.93 4.86 19.50
N ALA A 110 8.21 5.85 20.02
CA ALA A 110 8.54 6.54 21.27
C ALA A 110 8.61 5.57 22.47
N ASN A 111 7.66 4.64 22.54
CA ASN A 111 7.55 3.67 23.61
C ASN A 111 8.31 2.36 23.35
N LYS A 112 8.98 2.23 22.19
CA LYS A 112 9.58 0.97 21.72
C LYS A 112 8.58 -0.20 21.81
N GLY A 113 7.33 0.09 21.45
CA GLY A 113 6.17 -0.75 21.72
C GLY A 113 5.98 -1.91 20.75
N VAL A 114 6.65 -1.88 19.59
CA VAL A 114 6.61 -2.97 18.60
C VAL A 114 7.27 -4.22 19.18
N GLN A 115 6.59 -5.35 19.08
CA GLN A 115 7.03 -6.62 19.65
C GLN A 115 7.39 -7.62 18.54
N PRO A 116 8.34 -8.54 18.77
CA PRO A 116 8.57 -9.67 17.86
C PRO A 116 7.29 -10.51 17.73
N GLY A 117 6.90 -10.81 16.49
CA GLY A 117 5.72 -11.60 16.19
C GLY A 117 5.19 -11.33 14.80
N ASP A 118 4.46 -12.31 14.25
CA ASP A 118 3.89 -12.19 12.93
C ASP A 118 2.77 -11.14 12.89
N TYR A 119 2.65 -10.50 11.73
CA TYR A 119 1.58 -9.58 11.41
C TYR A 119 1.18 -9.78 9.95
N ASN A 120 -0.06 -9.45 9.63
CA ASN A 120 -0.58 -9.49 8.27
C ASN A 120 -1.62 -8.40 8.07
N SER A 121 -1.89 -8.04 6.82
CA SER A 121 -3.01 -7.21 6.44
C SER A 121 -3.56 -7.70 5.10
N THR A 122 -4.77 -7.28 4.75
CA THR A 122 -5.41 -7.62 3.49
C THR A 122 -6.01 -6.36 2.88
N VAL A 123 -5.77 -6.19 1.59
CA VAL A 123 -6.31 -5.09 0.79
C VAL A 123 -6.93 -5.65 -0.48
N THR A 124 -8.04 -5.09 -0.89
CA THR A 124 -8.73 -5.44 -2.12
C THR A 124 -8.46 -4.35 -3.15
N PHE A 125 -7.89 -4.70 -4.29
CA PHE A 125 -7.82 -3.75 -5.40
C PHE A 125 -9.05 -3.93 -6.29
N GLU A 126 -9.76 -2.84 -6.55
CA GLU A 126 -10.94 -2.80 -7.40
C GLU A 126 -10.61 -2.08 -8.70
N LEU A 127 -11.09 -2.65 -9.81
CA LEU A 127 -10.94 -2.09 -11.15
C LEU A 127 -12.31 -1.61 -11.64
N LEU A 128 -12.39 -0.33 -11.98
CA LEU A 128 -13.55 0.26 -12.63
C LEU A 128 -13.16 0.73 -14.03
N TYR A 129 -13.77 0.14 -15.06
CA TYR A 129 -13.52 0.49 -16.46
C TYR A 129 -14.48 1.61 -16.90
N LYS A 130 -13.93 2.66 -17.52
CA LYS A 130 -14.66 3.85 -18.03
C LYS A 130 -14.31 4.18 -19.47
#